data_AF-A0A1C5ZQR0-F1
#
_entry.id   AF-A0A1C5ZQR0-F1
#
_cell.length_a   1.000
_cell.length_b   1.000
_cell.length_c   1.000
_cell.angle_alpha   90.00
_cell.angle_beta   90.00
_cell.angle_gamma   90.00
#
_symmetry.space_group_name_H-M   'P 1'
#
loop_
_entity.id
_entity.type
_entity.pdbx_description
1 polymer ?
#
loop_
_entity_poly.entity_id
_entity_poly.type
_entity_poly.pdbx_seq_one_letter_code
_entity_poly.pdbx_strand_id
1 'polypeptide(L)' 'MQNLTGISGNILARMGKNQYVSMETVEKICKKLGCSIDEMMEFTDDEV' A
#
# COMPACT_ATOMS: atom_id res chain seq x y z
N MET A 1 -7.50 2.45 11.02
CA MET A 1 -6.78 2.28 9.73
C MET A 1 -7.45 1.28 8.78
N GLN A 2 -7.80 0.05 9.18
CA GLN A 2 -8.45 -0.92 8.25
C GLN A 2 -9.73 -0.38 7.58
N ASN A 3 -10.58 0.35 8.31
CA ASN A 3 -11.80 0.95 7.76
C ASN A 3 -11.55 2.16 6.84
N LEU A 4 -10.33 2.71 6.85
CA LEU A 4 -9.98 3.92 6.11
C LEU A 4 -9.45 3.64 4.71
N THR A 5 -8.98 2.43 4.40
CA THR A 5 -8.37 2.10 3.10
C THR A 5 -9.17 1.07 2.28
N GLY A 6 -10.15 0.39 2.88
CA GLY A 6 -10.97 -0.61 2.18
C GLY A 6 -10.23 -1.91 1.83
N ILE A 7 -9.05 -2.13 2.41
CA ILE A 7 -8.26 -3.36 2.26
C ILE A 7 -8.58 -4.36 3.37
N SER A 8 -8.48 -5.65 3.08
CA SER A 8 -8.71 -6.69 4.09
C SER A 8 -7.62 -6.67 5.17
N GLY A 9 -7.94 -7.16 6.37
CA GLY A 9 -6.98 -7.27 7.47
C GLY A 9 -5.74 -8.11 7.12
N ASN A 10 -5.87 -9.08 6.21
CA ASN A 10 -4.74 -9.87 5.70
C ASN A 10 -3.75 -9.03 4.90
N ILE A 11 -4.24 -8.14 4.04
CA ILE A 11 -3.39 -7.22 3.28
C ILE A 11 -2.65 -6.28 4.23
N LEU A 12 -3.33 -5.74 5.24
CA LEU A 12 -2.68 -4.88 6.23
C LEU A 12 -1.57 -5.64 6.99
N ALA A 13 -1.80 -6.90 7.34
CA ALA A 13 -0.81 -7.74 8.00
C ALA A 13 0.42 -8.03 7.11
N ARG A 14 0.22 -8.20 5.80
CA ARG A 14 1.32 -8.37 4.83
C ARG A 14 2.15 -7.10 4.69
N MET A 15 1.50 -5.94 4.57
CA MET A 15 2.17 -4.64 4.52
C MET A 15 3.01 -4.39 5.77
N GLY A 16 2.47 -4.68 6.96
CA GLY A 16 3.22 -4.55 8.22
C GLY A 16 4.40 -5.51 8.39
N LYS A 17 4.45 -6.59 7.59
CA LYS A 17 5.57 -7.54 7.54
C LYS A 17 6.54 -7.28 6.38
N ASN A 18 6.43 -6.13 5.74
CA ASN A 18 7.21 -5.75 4.56
C ASN A 18 7.14 -6.78 3.42
N GLN A 19 5.96 -7.40 3.23
CA GLN A 19 5.73 -8.39 2.18
C GLN A 19 5.11 -7.75 0.94
N TYR A 20 5.36 -8.37 -0.22
CA TYR A 20 4.76 -7.96 -1.49
C TYR A 20 3.23 -7.86 -1.44
N VAL A 21 2.71 -6.82 -2.07
CA VAL A 21 1.27 -6.58 -2.28
C VAL A 21 0.99 -6.39 -3.78
N SER A 22 -0.25 -6.62 -4.22
CA SER A 22 -0.64 -6.45 -5.62
C SER A 22 -0.85 -4.97 -5.98
N MET A 23 -0.68 -4.62 -7.26
CA MET A 23 -0.97 -3.26 -7.74
C MET A 23 -2.43 -2.85 -7.55
N GLU A 24 -3.38 -3.79 -7.64
CA GLU A 24 -4.80 -3.55 -7.35
C GLU A 24 -5.02 -3.08 -5.89
N THR A 25 -4.23 -3.62 -4.96
CA THR A 25 -4.26 -3.21 -3.55
C THR A 25 -3.78 -1.76 -3.40
N VAL A 26 -2.68 -1.43 -4.07
CA VAL A 26 -2.09 -0.08 -4.10
C VAL A 26 -3.10 0.92 -4.66
N GLU A 27 -3.76 0.59 -5.77
CA GLU A 27 -4.81 1.43 -6.39
C GLU A 27 -5.98 1.72 -5.42
N LYS A 28 -6.46 0.69 -4.70
CA LYS A 28 -7.54 0.84 -3.72
C LYS A 28 -7.16 1.80 -2.59
N ILE A 29 -5.92 1.71 -2.12
CA ILE A 29 -5.38 2.59 -1.07
C ILE A 29 -5.31 4.03 -1.60
N CYS A 30 -4.72 4.25 -2.77
CA CYS A 30 -4.61 5.57 -3.40
C CYS A 30 -5.99 6.25 -3.58
N LYS A 31 -6.97 5.53 -4.14
CA LYS A 31 -8.34 6.04 -4.33
C LYS A 31 -9.01 6.46 -3.03
N LYS A 32 -8.69 5.77 -1.92
CA LYS A 32 -9.34 6.02 -0.64
C LYS A 32 -8.64 7.11 0.18
N LEU A 33 -7.33 7.25 0.02
CA LEU A 33 -6.54 8.34 0.59
C LEU A 33 -6.63 9.63 -0.26
N GLY A 34 -7.11 9.53 -1.50
CA GLY A 34 -7.23 10.67 -2.41
C GLY A 34 -5.89 11.15 -2.95
N CYS A 35 -4.89 10.24 -3.02
CA CYS A 35 -3.55 10.52 -3.53
C CYS A 35 -3.27 9.74 -4.82
N SER A 36 -2.23 10.15 -5.54
CA SER A 36 -1.69 9.38 -6.66
C SER A 36 -0.64 8.36 -6.19
N ILE A 37 -0.26 7.43 -7.07
CA ILE A 37 0.71 6.37 -6.73
C ILE A 37 2.10 6.97 -6.48
N ASP A 38 2.47 8.00 -7.22
CA ASP A 38 3.74 8.73 -7.11
C ASP A 38 3.89 9.49 -5.78
N GLU A 39 2.79 9.91 -5.16
CA GLU A 39 2.82 10.53 -3.83
C GLU A 39 2.97 9.51 -2.69
N MET A 40 2.61 8.25 -2.94
CA MET A 40 2.56 7.19 -1.92
C MET A 40 3.78 6.28 -1.92
N MET A 41 4.45 6.13 -3.07
CA MET A 41 5.53 5.17 -3.26
C MET A 41 6.78 5.85 -3.79
N GLU A 42 7.91 5.50 -3.20
CA GLU A 42 9.24 5.87 -3.66
C GLU A 42 10.04 4.58 -3.91
N PHE A 43 10.87 4.58 -4.95
CA PHE A 43 11.86 3.52 -5.11
C PHE A 43 12.97 3.76 -4.10
N THR A 44 13.15 2.82 -3.17
CA THR A 44 14.32 2.82 -2.30
C THR A 44 15.45 2.09 -3.02
N ASP A 45 16.61 2.72 -3.13
CA ASP A 45 17.84 2.05 -3.53
C ASP A 45 18.34 1.20 -2.33
N ASP A 46 17.61 0.15 -1.98
CA ASP A 46 18.08 -0.86 -1.01
C ASP A 46 19.01 -1.86 -1.71
N GLU A 47 20.06 -1.34 -2.37
CA GLU A 47 21.26 -2.08 -2.76
C GLU A 47 22.50 -1.19 -2.57
N VAL A 48 23.07 -1.23 -1.35
CA VAL A 48 24.52 -1.10 -1.10
C VAL A 48 24.95 -2.21 -0.17
#